data_AF-A0A5K0YQ03-F1
#
_entry.id   AF-A0A5K0YQ03-F1
#
_cell.length_a   1.000
_cell.length_b   1.000
_cell.length_c   1.000
_cell.angle_alpha   90.00
_cell.angle_beta   90.00
_cell.angle_gamma   90.00
#
_symmetry.space_group_name_H-M   'P 1'
#
loop_
_entity.id
_entity.type
_entity.pdbx_description
1 polymer ?
#
loop_
_entity_poly.entity_id
_entity_poly.type
_entity_poly.pdbx_seq_one_letter_code
_entity_poly.pdbx_strand_id
1 'polypeptide(L)' 'QELPLPRFDHAAAVHAERYLLIFGGCSRSACLDDLHILDLHT' A
#
# COMPACT_ATOMS: atom_id res chain seq x y z
N GLN A 1 7.10 -12.29 1.39
CA GLN A 1 6.15 -11.20 1.17
C GLN A 1 5.37 -11.55 -0.08
N GLU A 2 4.05 -11.64 0.01
CA GLU A 2 3.22 -11.83 -1.17
C GLU A 2 3.23 -10.54 -2.02
N LEU A 3 3.16 -10.69 -3.34
CA LEU A 3 3.13 -9.53 -4.23
C LEU A 3 1.81 -8.77 -4.01
N PRO A 4 1.84 -7.45 -3.79
CA PRO A 4 0.63 -6.68 -3.64
C PRO A 4 -0.20 -6.75 -4.92
N LEU A 5 -1.52 -6.95 -4.77
CA LEU A 5 -2.43 -6.90 -5.90
C LEU A 5 -2.44 -5.49 -6.54
N PRO A 6 -2.60 -5.39 -7.87
CA PRO A 6 -2.87 -4.12 -8.53
C PRO A 6 -4.09 -3.44 -7.90
N ARG A 7 -3.94 -2.16 -7.55
CA ARG A 7 -4.93 -1.39 -6.81
C ARG A 7 -5.05 0.06 -7.28
N PHE A 8 -6.22 0.65 -7.07
CA PHE A 8 -6.54 2.07 -7.27
C PHE A 8 -7.37 2.59 -6.08
N ASP A 9 -7.62 3.90 -6.00
CA ASP A 9 -8.37 4.56 -4.91
C ASP A 9 -7.87 4.20 -3.49
N HIS A 10 -6.57 4.00 -3.34
CA HIS A 10 -5.92 3.71 -2.06
C HIS A 10 -5.45 4.99 -1.36
N ALA A 11 -5.30 4.93 -0.04
CA ALA A 11 -4.62 5.97 0.71
C ALA A 11 -3.11 5.69 0.73
N ALA A 12 -2.29 6.72 0.52
CA ALA A 12 -0.84 6.63 0.60
C ALA A 12 -0.26 7.79 1.42
N ALA A 13 0.71 7.49 2.29
CA ALA A 13 1.40 8.49 3.11
C ALA A 13 2.85 8.07 3.36
N VAL A 14 3.74 9.07 3.50
CA VAL A 14 5.13 8.86 3.93
C VAL A 14 5.20 9.07 5.45
N HIS A 15 5.86 8.15 6.16
CA HIS A 15 6.10 8.23 7.59
C HIS A 15 7.59 8.23 7.92
N ALA A 16 7.97 9.10 8.85
CA ALA A 16 9.33 9.25 9.37
C ALA A 16 10.41 9.37 8.25
N GLU A 17 10.02 9.96 7.11
CA GLU A 17 10.87 10.13 5.92
C GLU A 17 11.51 8.84 5.39
N ARG A 18 10.99 7.67 5.80
CA ARG A 18 11.57 6.36 5.48
C ARG A 18 10.57 5.36 4.93
N TYR A 19 9.33 5.40 5.41
CA TYR A 19 8.35 4.36 5.07
C TYR A 19 7.23 4.93 4.22
N LEU A 20 6.98 4.34 3.06
CA LEU A 20 5.76 4.56 2.29
C LEU A 20 4.71 3.55 2.76
N LEU A 21 3.61 4.07 3.30
CA LEU A 21 2.45 3.31 3.75
C LEU A 21 1.37 3.36 2.66
N ILE A 22 0.82 2.21 2.30
CA ILE A 22 -0.32 2.08 1.37
C ILE A 22 -1.41 1.29 2.08
N PHE A 23 -2.55 1.92 2.37
CA PHE A 23 -3.68 1.26 3.02
C PHE A 23 -4.87 1.14 2.08
N GLY A 24 -5.40 -0.09 2.01
CA GLY A 24 -6.62 -0.45 1.31
C GLY A 24 -6.62 -0.12 -0.18
N GLY A 25 -7.75 0.42 -0.64
CA GLY A 25 -8.07 0.68 -2.04
C GLY A 25 -8.91 -0.42 -2.67
N CYS A 26 -8.99 -0.44 -3.99
CA CYS A 26 -9.77 -1.40 -4.75
C CYS A 26 -8.94 -2.05 -5.84
N SER A 27 -9.15 -3.33 -6.05
CA SER A 27 -8.75 -4.05 -7.27
C SER A 27 -9.93 -4.09 -8.25
N ARG A 28 -9.79 -4.80 -9.37
CA ARG A 28 -10.90 -4.99 -10.33
C ARG A 28 -12.12 -5.69 -9.73
N SER A 29 -11.96 -6.47 -8.66
CA SER A 29 -13.02 -7.36 -8.15
C SER A 29 -13.26 -7.27 -6.64
N ALA A 30 -12.44 -6.52 -5.90
CA ALA A 30 -12.54 -6.46 -4.45
C ALA A 30 -12.00 -5.15 -3.89
N CYS A 31 -12.65 -4.65 -2.84
CA CYS A 31 -12.06 -3.68 -1.92
C CYS A 31 -11.02 -4.40 -1.05
N LEU A 32 -9.93 -3.70 -0.76
CA LEU A 32 -8.79 -4.20 0.00
C LEU A 32 -8.75 -3.47 1.34
N ASP A 33 -8.44 -4.19 2.42
CA ASP A 33 -8.31 -3.68 3.79
C ASP A 33 -6.92 -3.96 4.39
N ASP A 34 -5.94 -4.23 3.53
CA ASP A 34 -4.56 -4.52 3.87
C ASP A 34 -3.69 -3.25 3.97
N LEU A 35 -2.57 -3.38 4.68
CA LEU A 35 -1.52 -2.36 4.77
C LEU A 35 -0.24 -2.90 4.15
N HIS A 36 0.28 -2.20 3.15
CA HIS A 36 1.62 -2.43 2.61
C HIS A 36 2.58 -1.32 3.06
N ILE A 37 3.81 -1.73 3.35
CA ILE A 37 4.88 -0.85 3.81
C ILE A 37 6.09 -1.08 2.92
N LEU A 38 6.62 0.00 2.36
CA LEU A 38 7.89 0.01 1.62
C LEU A 38 8.91 0.83 2.42
N ASP A 39 10.05 0.23 2.74
CA ASP A 39 11.22 0.94 3.27
C ASP A 39 11.95 1.60 2.10
N LEU A 40 12.09 2.92 2.14
CA LEU A 40 12.71 3.72 1.08
C LEU A 40 14.24 3.80 1.21
N HIS A 41 14.81 3.25 2.29
CA HIS A 41 16.26 3.28 2.54
C HIS A 41 16.96 1.93 2.28
N THR A 42 16.27 0.97 1.67
CA THR A 42 16.76 -0.38 1.37
C THR A 42 16.44 -0.77 -0.06
#